data_AF-A0A9E0MMI7-F1
#
_entry.id   AF-A0A9E0MMI7-F1
#
_cell.length_a   1.000
_cell.length_b   1.000
_cell.length_c   1.000
_cell.angle_alpha   90.00
_cell.angle_beta   90.00
_cell.angle_gamma   90.00
#
_symmetry.space_group_name_H-M   'P 1'
#
loop_
_entity.id
_entity.type
_entity.pdbx_description
1 polymer ?
#
loop_
_entity_poly.entity_id
_entity_poly.type
_entity_poly.pdbx_seq_one_letter_code
_entity_poly.pdbx_strand_id
1 'polypeptide(L)'
;MTRVVVTPRGVYPEVAIDGRGRLTSTRGALTWFGDEFTSGLEHWAIAADTVGQALAARARVPRPWLARLVARIAGERVRHRGQRRLRFEAAAATVLLDVFEATARRDRALATDVLTLYGDLLHRTTSHRLRASMVANLERVRRLLDDAGRVLLASGRQRVTPTSPPYRAWFADGRREVHLVCQVQDEFFVSWQGVAERLGFQLRRRRGAHRLHYVRTDVVDGVTTTFHLDYRIKAEGIFAAMDDPAVDGVIFLGHSDWWARVPRNLARDRGTGDGRDKLLVLVLCFGKHFFNALRERFPRAHLITTKDPTEDPEDEAMFAHLLAGLAAGQSWAEIRRASVRDRRTADNFIFPGDAGYVAGIQDEDRDGRIDRHDRFCNVAGYRDLAPATGEAAFVPDPPHLHPRGVDLAPRELDGAKVLEAALMVNSLSYDNQFLDQVNQDQRVVAAGWHVPAPGDFRCTRITRARRDGRPIVRLSCSIRYARAAQPALTAIVVYEAWQFFAAQLETPLDPIDAALMGLMLVAHALVNANYGEHAAYFRAFVRRYGFPSRLPLARVLRHVEADHAWESGGRKAIRALRAELTPLQIARLTRLLHG
;
A
#
# COMPACT_ATOMS: atom_id res chain seq x y z
N MET A 1 -37.09 -12.35 -3.03
CA MET A 1 -36.10 -11.70 -3.93
C MET A 1 -35.51 -10.50 -3.20
N THR A 2 -34.21 -10.47 -2.96
CA THR A 2 -33.54 -9.43 -2.18
C THR A 2 -33.41 -8.14 -2.99
N ARG A 3 -34.00 -7.05 -2.50
CA ARG A 3 -33.84 -5.69 -3.04
C ARG A 3 -32.46 -5.18 -2.63
N VAL A 4 -31.67 -4.65 -3.57
CA VAL A 4 -30.42 -3.96 -3.26
C VAL A 4 -30.74 -2.48 -3.17
N VAL A 5 -30.69 -1.96 -1.95
CA VAL A 5 -30.84 -0.54 -1.66
C VAL A 5 -29.49 0.12 -2.02
N VAL A 6 -29.46 0.94 -3.07
CA VAL A 6 -28.22 1.64 -3.49
C VAL A 6 -27.97 2.84 -2.59
N THR A 7 -29.05 3.53 -2.20
CA THR A 7 -29.01 4.60 -1.19
C THR A 7 -30.19 4.43 -0.22
N PRO A 8 -30.00 4.68 1.09
CA PRO A 8 -31.06 4.56 2.08
C PRO A 8 -32.26 5.47 1.78
N ARG A 9 -33.45 5.07 2.24
CA ARG A 9 -34.64 5.93 2.19
C ARG A 9 -34.35 7.24 2.95
N GLY A 10 -34.69 8.38 2.35
CA GLY A 10 -34.42 9.71 2.91
C GLY A 10 -33.01 10.25 2.63
N VAL A 11 -32.18 9.52 1.87
CA VAL A 11 -30.87 9.98 1.40
C VAL A 11 -30.90 10.13 -0.13
N TYR A 12 -30.40 11.25 -0.64
CA TYR A 12 -30.62 11.67 -2.03
C TYR A 12 -29.32 11.68 -2.85
N PRO A 13 -29.25 11.04 -4.04
CA PRO A 13 -30.36 10.43 -4.78
C PRO A 13 -30.83 9.10 -4.19
N GLU A 14 -32.16 8.94 -4.01
CA GLU A 14 -32.76 7.67 -3.57
C GLU A 14 -32.86 6.71 -4.77
N VAL A 15 -32.03 5.68 -4.78
CA VAL A 15 -31.92 4.68 -5.83
C VAL A 15 -32.07 3.30 -5.21
N ALA A 16 -32.98 2.50 -5.75
CA ALA A 16 -33.07 1.09 -5.39
C ALA A 16 -33.18 0.22 -6.63
N ILE A 17 -32.46 -0.90 -6.62
CA ILE A 17 -32.49 -1.90 -7.67
C ILE A 17 -32.97 -3.25 -7.13
N ASP A 18 -33.69 -4.04 -7.92
CA ASP A 18 -34.04 -5.41 -7.55
C ASP A 18 -32.82 -6.35 -7.62
N GLY A 19 -32.99 -7.60 -7.21
CA GLY A 19 -31.93 -8.62 -7.28
C GLY A 19 -31.47 -8.95 -8.71
N ARG A 20 -32.21 -8.54 -9.74
CA ARG A 20 -31.84 -8.63 -11.16
C ARG A 20 -31.18 -7.35 -11.67
N GLY A 21 -30.95 -6.38 -10.78
CA GLY A 21 -30.39 -5.08 -11.11
C GLY A 21 -31.34 -4.20 -11.91
N ARG A 22 -32.66 -4.34 -11.82
CA ARG A 22 -33.59 -3.37 -12.42
C ARG A 22 -33.91 -2.27 -11.44
N LEU A 23 -33.95 -1.04 -11.92
CA LEU A 23 -34.39 0.11 -11.13
C LEU A 23 -35.83 -0.09 -10.63
N THR A 24 -36.02 -0.17 -9.32
CA THR A 24 -37.33 -0.35 -8.66
C THR A 24 -37.92 0.95 -8.13
N SER A 25 -37.09 1.95 -7.87
CA SER A 25 -37.54 3.28 -7.48
C SER A 25 -36.43 4.30 -7.74
N THR A 26 -36.85 5.46 -8.24
CA THR A 26 -36.09 6.72 -8.17
C THR A 26 -37.04 7.76 -7.61
N ARG A 27 -36.82 8.23 -6.39
CA ARG A 27 -37.48 9.48 -5.95
C ARG A 27 -36.64 10.65 -6.42
N GLY A 28 -37.32 11.65 -6.99
CA GLY A 28 -36.73 12.80 -7.65
C GLY A 28 -35.84 13.58 -6.69
N ALA A 29 -34.53 13.49 -6.89
CA ALA A 29 -33.51 14.01 -6.02
C ALA A 29 -32.68 15.10 -6.71
N LEU A 30 -33.36 16.14 -7.17
CA LEU A 30 -32.72 17.35 -7.69
C LEU A 30 -33.18 18.60 -6.95
N THR A 31 -34.13 18.47 -6.02
CA THR A 31 -34.72 19.58 -5.26
C THR A 31 -34.07 19.79 -3.89
N TRP A 32 -33.29 18.82 -3.39
CA TRP A 32 -32.61 18.90 -2.09
C TRP A 32 -31.15 19.36 -2.24
N PHE A 33 -30.69 20.19 -1.32
CA PHE A 33 -29.41 20.93 -1.38
C PHE A 33 -28.48 20.55 -0.21
N GLY A 34 -27.17 20.72 -0.39
CA GLY A 34 -26.21 20.60 0.71
C GLY A 34 -25.83 19.16 1.07
N ASP A 35 -25.75 18.87 2.36
CA ASP A 35 -25.13 17.64 2.88
C ASP A 35 -25.90 16.37 2.48
N GLU A 36 -27.24 16.43 2.38
CA GLU A 36 -28.04 15.25 2.02
C GLU A 36 -27.77 14.73 0.62
N PHE A 37 -27.55 15.63 -0.34
CA PHE A 37 -27.18 15.26 -1.71
C PHE A 37 -25.77 14.63 -1.75
N THR A 38 -24.85 15.21 -0.99
CA THR A 38 -23.48 14.67 -0.85
C THR A 38 -23.53 13.27 -0.24
N SER A 39 -24.30 13.08 0.82
CA SER A 39 -24.47 11.77 1.46
C SER A 39 -25.04 10.73 0.51
N GLY A 40 -26.01 11.05 -0.34
CA GLY A 40 -26.49 10.03 -1.29
C GLY A 40 -25.51 9.71 -2.41
N LEU A 41 -24.70 10.68 -2.86
CA LEU A 41 -23.57 10.36 -3.75
C LEU A 41 -22.57 9.42 -3.06
N GLU A 42 -22.26 9.65 -1.78
CA GLU A 42 -21.36 8.78 -1.01
C GLU A 42 -21.91 7.36 -0.88
N HIS A 43 -23.19 7.21 -0.53
CA HIS A 43 -23.83 5.89 -0.44
C HIS A 43 -23.84 5.16 -1.80
N TRP A 44 -24.11 5.89 -2.90
CA TRP A 44 -23.98 5.31 -4.24
C TRP A 44 -22.54 4.86 -4.48
N ALA A 45 -21.55 5.72 -4.24
CA ALA A 45 -20.15 5.41 -4.48
C ALA A 45 -19.70 4.16 -3.69
N ILE A 46 -20.04 4.08 -2.40
CA ILE A 46 -19.79 2.92 -1.54
C ILE A 46 -20.48 1.67 -2.09
N ALA A 47 -21.72 1.77 -2.57
CA ALA A 47 -22.43 0.63 -3.14
C ALA A 47 -21.79 0.15 -4.46
N ALA A 48 -21.42 1.08 -5.36
CA ALA A 48 -20.80 0.74 -6.64
C ALA A 48 -19.44 0.08 -6.45
N ASP A 49 -18.68 0.60 -5.51
CA ASP A 49 -17.42 0.04 -5.06
C ASP A 49 -17.60 -1.36 -4.44
N THR A 50 -18.52 -1.53 -3.49
CA THR A 50 -18.80 -2.82 -2.83
C THR A 50 -19.22 -3.91 -3.83
N VAL A 51 -20.00 -3.55 -4.84
CA VAL A 51 -20.42 -4.48 -5.91
C VAL A 51 -19.30 -4.71 -6.94
N GLY A 52 -18.32 -3.81 -7.03
CA GLY A 52 -17.24 -3.85 -8.02
C GLY A 52 -17.70 -3.60 -9.45
N GLN A 53 -18.92 -3.10 -9.66
CA GLN A 53 -19.54 -2.89 -10.97
C GLN A 53 -20.20 -1.51 -11.09
N ALA A 54 -20.33 -1.05 -12.32
CA ALA A 54 -21.07 0.16 -12.65
C ALA A 54 -22.57 -0.04 -12.34
N LEU A 55 -23.08 0.60 -11.29
CA LEU A 55 -24.49 0.48 -10.89
C LEU A 55 -25.40 1.12 -11.90
N ALA A 56 -25.06 2.28 -12.47
CA ALA A 56 -25.87 2.94 -13.49
C ALA A 56 -26.11 2.03 -14.70
N ALA A 57 -25.04 1.36 -15.15
CA ALA A 57 -25.08 0.44 -16.29
C ALA A 57 -25.89 -0.82 -15.97
N ARG A 58 -25.68 -1.40 -14.78
CA ARG A 58 -26.42 -2.57 -14.29
C ARG A 58 -27.91 -2.26 -14.14
N ALA A 59 -28.22 -1.13 -13.52
CA ALA A 59 -29.57 -0.62 -13.22
C ALA A 59 -30.37 -0.21 -14.47
N ARG A 60 -29.69 0.02 -15.61
CA ARG A 60 -30.27 0.61 -16.82
C ARG A 60 -30.98 1.93 -16.51
N VAL A 61 -30.35 2.80 -15.74
CA VAL A 61 -30.94 4.08 -15.32
C VAL A 61 -31.33 4.93 -16.54
N PRO A 62 -32.53 5.53 -16.60
CA PRO A 62 -32.97 6.31 -17.75
C PRO A 62 -32.04 7.50 -18.05
N ARG A 63 -31.74 7.72 -19.34
CA ARG A 63 -30.91 8.84 -19.83
C ARG A 63 -31.31 10.20 -19.25
N PRO A 64 -32.60 10.64 -19.27
CA PRO A 64 -32.97 11.96 -18.75
C PRO A 64 -32.65 12.12 -17.27
N TRP A 65 -32.66 11.02 -16.51
CA TRP A 65 -32.32 11.04 -15.10
C TRP A 65 -30.81 11.21 -14.90
N LEU A 66 -30.00 10.45 -15.65
CA LEU A 66 -28.54 10.55 -15.61
C LEU A 66 -28.05 11.96 -16.01
N ALA A 67 -28.61 12.54 -17.08
CA ALA A 67 -28.27 13.89 -17.52
C ALA A 67 -28.52 14.94 -16.43
N ARG A 68 -29.66 14.85 -15.72
CA ARG A 68 -29.96 15.76 -14.61
C ARG A 68 -29.04 15.56 -13.41
N LEU A 69 -28.65 14.32 -13.10
CA LEU A 69 -27.68 14.04 -12.04
C LEU A 69 -26.32 14.71 -12.35
N VAL A 70 -25.83 14.60 -13.58
CA VAL A 70 -24.58 15.23 -14.02
C VAL A 70 -24.66 16.76 -13.90
N ALA A 71 -25.73 17.37 -14.39
CA ALA A 71 -25.96 18.81 -14.25
C ALA A 71 -26.01 19.24 -12.77
N ARG A 72 -26.58 18.42 -11.90
CA ARG A 72 -26.65 18.68 -10.45
C ARG A 72 -25.28 18.63 -9.78
N ILE A 73 -24.46 17.62 -10.09
CA ILE A 73 -23.07 17.51 -9.61
C ILE A 73 -22.28 18.76 -10.02
N ALA A 74 -22.44 19.22 -11.28
CA ALA A 74 -21.79 20.45 -11.74
C ALA A 74 -22.19 21.67 -10.90
N GLY A 75 -23.48 21.80 -10.56
CA GLY A 75 -24.01 22.91 -9.76
C GLY A 75 -23.62 22.90 -8.28
N GLU A 76 -23.51 21.72 -7.64
CA GLU A 76 -23.14 21.61 -6.22
C GLU A 76 -21.64 21.80 -5.97
N ARG A 77 -20.80 21.52 -6.96
CA ARG A 77 -19.33 21.61 -6.85
C ARG A 77 -18.83 22.93 -6.28
N VAL A 78 -19.49 24.05 -6.58
CA VAL A 78 -19.07 25.39 -6.14
C VAL A 78 -19.50 25.75 -4.71
N ARG A 79 -20.33 24.92 -4.07
CA ARG A 79 -20.97 25.24 -2.78
C ARG A 79 -20.20 24.72 -1.58
N HIS A 80 -19.42 23.65 -1.75
CA HIS A 80 -18.70 23.02 -0.65
C HIS A 80 -17.31 23.63 -0.45
N ARG A 81 -16.85 23.65 0.81
CA ARG A 81 -15.50 24.08 1.22
C ARG A 81 -14.85 23.05 2.14
N GLY A 82 -13.52 23.11 2.28
CA GLY A 82 -12.76 22.25 3.20
C GLY A 82 -12.99 20.75 2.98
N GLN A 83 -13.09 19.98 4.06
CA GLN A 83 -13.31 18.53 3.99
C GLN A 83 -14.62 18.13 3.31
N ARG A 84 -15.69 18.92 3.45
CA ARG A 84 -16.97 18.65 2.76
C ARG A 84 -16.80 18.68 1.25
N ARG A 85 -15.96 19.58 0.74
CA ARG A 85 -15.63 19.64 -0.68
C ARG A 85 -14.93 18.37 -1.14
N LEU A 86 -13.90 17.91 -0.41
CA LEU A 86 -13.17 16.70 -0.78
C LEU A 86 -14.07 15.45 -0.79
N ARG A 87 -14.91 15.30 0.24
CA ARG A 87 -15.91 14.23 0.32
C ARG A 87 -16.86 14.22 -0.88
N PHE A 88 -17.41 15.40 -1.21
CA PHE A 88 -18.21 15.57 -2.41
C PHE A 88 -17.44 15.22 -3.68
N GLU A 89 -16.23 15.74 -3.87
CA GLU A 89 -15.40 15.49 -5.06
C GLU A 89 -15.14 13.98 -5.25
N ALA A 90 -14.84 13.25 -4.17
CA ALA A 90 -14.60 11.81 -4.20
C ALA A 90 -15.84 11.00 -4.61
N ALA A 91 -16.97 11.30 -3.98
CA ALA A 91 -18.24 10.64 -4.29
C ALA A 91 -18.70 10.98 -5.72
N ALA A 92 -18.62 12.25 -6.10
CA ALA A 92 -18.95 12.73 -7.43
C ALA A 92 -18.08 12.08 -8.51
N ALA A 93 -16.75 11.99 -8.32
CA ALA A 93 -15.86 11.34 -9.27
C ALA A 93 -16.26 9.89 -9.53
N THR A 94 -16.57 9.14 -8.47
CA THR A 94 -17.01 7.74 -8.56
C THR A 94 -18.32 7.60 -9.31
N VAL A 95 -19.31 8.41 -8.95
CA VAL A 95 -20.64 8.39 -9.57
C VAL A 95 -20.56 8.83 -11.04
N LEU A 96 -19.76 9.85 -11.36
CA LEU A 96 -19.55 10.27 -12.75
C LEU A 96 -18.95 9.15 -13.60
N LEU A 97 -17.93 8.44 -13.12
CA LEU A 97 -17.41 7.29 -13.86
C LEU A 97 -18.42 6.15 -14.02
N ASP A 98 -19.27 5.92 -13.02
CA ASP A 98 -20.37 4.98 -13.14
C ASP A 98 -21.36 5.39 -14.25
N VAL A 99 -21.75 6.67 -14.30
CA VAL A 99 -22.56 7.23 -15.39
C VAL A 99 -21.85 7.07 -16.73
N PHE A 100 -20.55 7.38 -16.82
CA PHE A 100 -19.76 7.23 -18.03
C PHE A 100 -19.76 5.79 -18.55
N GLU A 101 -19.52 4.80 -17.67
CA GLU A 101 -19.57 3.37 -18.05
C GLU A 101 -20.93 2.97 -18.62
N ALA A 102 -22.03 3.57 -18.12
CA ALA A 102 -23.38 3.33 -18.59
C ALA A 102 -23.69 3.97 -19.96
N THR A 103 -23.06 5.11 -20.28
CA THR A 103 -23.39 5.94 -21.45
C THR A 103 -22.38 5.83 -22.59
N ALA A 104 -21.11 5.48 -22.32
CA ALA A 104 -20.01 5.53 -23.30
C ALA A 104 -20.29 4.87 -24.66
N ARG A 105 -21.11 3.81 -24.69
CA ARG A 105 -21.48 3.08 -25.91
C ARG A 105 -22.82 3.48 -26.52
N ARG A 106 -23.66 4.22 -25.80
CA ARG A 106 -25.08 4.45 -26.13
C ARG A 106 -25.43 5.92 -26.30
N ASP A 107 -24.69 6.81 -25.65
CA ASP A 107 -24.95 8.25 -25.62
C ASP A 107 -23.63 8.99 -25.50
N ARG A 108 -23.01 9.27 -26.65
CA ARG A 108 -21.70 9.94 -26.70
C ARG A 108 -21.75 11.35 -26.12
N ALA A 109 -22.84 12.10 -26.35
CA ALA A 109 -22.97 13.46 -25.84
C ALA A 109 -22.91 13.49 -24.31
N LEU A 110 -23.73 12.67 -23.64
CA LEU A 110 -23.71 12.59 -22.19
C LEU A 110 -22.38 12.02 -21.66
N ALA A 111 -21.76 11.06 -22.35
CA ALA A 111 -20.44 10.56 -21.98
C ALA A 111 -19.36 11.65 -22.02
N THR A 112 -19.39 12.53 -23.03
CA THR A 112 -18.49 13.69 -23.14
C THR A 112 -18.72 14.70 -22.02
N ASP A 113 -19.98 15.03 -21.70
CA ASP A 113 -20.31 15.94 -20.59
C ASP A 113 -19.78 15.42 -19.25
N VAL A 114 -19.95 14.12 -19.03
CA VAL A 114 -19.46 13.42 -17.83
C VAL A 114 -17.94 13.47 -17.73
N LEU A 115 -17.22 13.14 -18.82
CA LEU A 115 -15.75 13.18 -18.83
C LEU A 115 -15.20 14.60 -18.66
N THR A 116 -15.90 15.61 -19.21
CA THR A 116 -15.53 17.01 -19.02
C THR A 116 -15.63 17.39 -17.55
N LEU A 117 -16.74 17.07 -16.90
CA LEU A 117 -16.93 17.35 -15.47
C LEU A 117 -15.96 16.55 -14.59
N TYR A 118 -15.70 15.28 -14.92
CA TYR A 118 -14.71 14.46 -14.25
C TYR A 118 -13.31 15.05 -14.37
N GLY A 119 -12.94 15.50 -15.57
CA GLY A 119 -11.66 16.15 -15.83
C GLY A 119 -11.49 17.43 -15.04
N ASP A 120 -12.53 18.26 -14.93
CA ASP A 120 -12.49 19.43 -14.07
C ASP A 120 -12.22 19.07 -12.59
N LEU A 121 -12.90 18.06 -12.05
CA LEU A 121 -12.68 17.60 -10.68
C LEU A 121 -11.22 17.14 -10.48
N LEU A 122 -10.71 16.35 -11.43
CA LEU A 122 -9.34 15.82 -11.41
C LEU A 122 -8.30 16.94 -11.36
N HIS A 123 -8.51 18.00 -12.15
CA HIS A 123 -7.59 19.12 -12.26
C HIS A 123 -7.65 20.08 -11.06
N ARG A 124 -8.82 20.22 -10.44
CA ARG A 124 -9.07 21.19 -9.36
C ARG A 124 -8.93 20.62 -7.96
N THR A 125 -9.00 19.31 -7.78
CA THR A 125 -8.84 18.72 -6.46
C THR A 125 -7.44 19.03 -5.93
N THR A 126 -7.36 19.44 -4.66
CA THR A 126 -6.08 19.70 -3.98
C THR A 126 -5.52 18.44 -3.34
N SER A 127 -6.34 17.40 -3.15
CA SER A 127 -5.92 16.12 -2.58
C SER A 127 -5.13 15.32 -3.61
N HIS A 128 -3.85 15.07 -3.30
CA HIS A 128 -3.03 14.16 -4.10
C HIS A 128 -3.64 12.76 -4.14
N ARG A 129 -4.10 12.27 -2.97
CA ARG A 129 -4.68 10.94 -2.78
C ARG A 129 -5.89 10.72 -3.67
N LEU A 130 -6.84 11.67 -3.64
CA LEU A 130 -8.03 11.62 -4.49
C LEU A 130 -7.64 11.68 -5.98
N ARG A 131 -6.70 12.56 -6.35
CA ARG A 131 -6.23 12.63 -7.74
C ARG A 131 -5.64 11.30 -8.21
N ALA A 132 -4.85 10.63 -7.38
CA ALA A 132 -4.26 9.33 -7.68
C ALA A 132 -5.35 8.27 -7.93
N SER A 133 -6.31 8.16 -7.01
CA SER A 133 -7.45 7.25 -7.16
C SER A 133 -8.29 7.56 -8.39
N MET A 134 -8.52 8.84 -8.70
CA MET A 134 -9.24 9.25 -9.91
C MET A 134 -8.50 8.84 -11.20
N VAL A 135 -7.16 8.93 -11.24
CA VAL A 135 -6.36 8.47 -12.39
C VAL A 135 -6.44 6.94 -12.52
N ALA A 136 -6.31 6.21 -11.41
CA ALA A 136 -6.43 4.76 -11.40
C ALA A 136 -7.81 4.30 -11.91
N ASN A 137 -8.88 4.97 -11.47
CA ASN A 137 -10.24 4.70 -11.90
C ASN A 137 -10.51 5.04 -13.38
N LEU A 138 -9.87 6.09 -13.89
CA LEU A 138 -9.94 6.42 -15.32
C LEU A 138 -9.19 5.38 -16.18
N GLU A 139 -8.03 4.89 -15.71
CA GLU A 139 -7.29 3.81 -16.36
C GLU A 139 -8.10 2.50 -16.41
N ARG A 140 -8.83 2.17 -15.34
CA ARG A 140 -9.72 1.00 -15.29
C ARG A 140 -10.73 0.99 -16.44
N VAL A 141 -11.21 2.17 -16.85
CA VAL A 141 -12.16 2.32 -17.95
C VAL A 141 -11.49 2.71 -19.28
N ARG A 142 -10.16 2.63 -19.40
CA ARG A 142 -9.38 3.07 -20.59
C ARG A 142 -9.94 2.57 -21.91
N ARG A 143 -10.42 1.32 -21.95
CA ARG A 143 -11.02 0.68 -23.14
C ARG A 143 -12.32 1.34 -23.64
N LEU A 144 -12.95 2.17 -22.80
CA LEU A 144 -14.19 2.90 -23.12
C LEU A 144 -13.90 4.36 -23.49
N LEU A 145 -12.70 4.87 -23.24
CA LEU A 145 -12.33 6.26 -23.51
C LEU A 145 -12.20 6.50 -25.02
N ASP A 146 -12.64 7.68 -25.46
CA ASP A 146 -12.30 8.26 -26.75
C ASP A 146 -10.93 8.97 -26.67
N ASP A 147 -10.54 9.70 -27.72
CA ASP A 147 -9.26 10.42 -27.75
C ASP A 147 -9.17 11.51 -26.67
N ALA A 148 -10.24 12.26 -26.45
CA ALA A 148 -10.28 13.28 -25.41
C ALA A 148 -10.13 12.67 -24.01
N GLY A 149 -10.82 11.56 -23.73
CA GLY A 149 -10.66 10.80 -22.50
C GLY A 149 -9.25 10.23 -22.32
N ARG A 150 -8.61 9.76 -23.40
CA ARG A 150 -7.20 9.30 -23.37
C ARG A 150 -6.23 10.45 -23.07
N VAL A 151 -6.46 11.64 -23.61
CA VAL A 151 -5.68 12.85 -23.30
C VAL A 151 -5.87 13.26 -21.83
N LEU A 152 -7.10 13.22 -21.33
CA LEU A 152 -7.40 13.48 -19.91
C LEU A 152 -6.65 12.51 -18.99
N LEU A 153 -6.67 11.22 -19.31
CA LEU A 153 -5.92 10.19 -18.59
C LEU A 153 -4.41 10.43 -18.61
N ALA A 154 -3.84 10.77 -19.76
CA ALA A 154 -2.41 11.08 -19.86
C ALA A 154 -2.03 12.31 -19.03
N SER A 155 -2.83 13.39 -19.09
CA SER A 155 -2.63 14.59 -18.27
C SER A 155 -2.76 14.32 -16.77
N GLY A 156 -3.76 13.52 -16.39
CA GLY A 156 -3.95 13.06 -15.02
C GLY A 156 -2.75 12.28 -14.49
N ARG A 157 -2.25 11.30 -15.27
CA ARG A 157 -1.06 10.53 -14.94
C ARG A 157 0.14 11.43 -14.67
N GLN A 158 0.42 12.39 -15.53
CA GLN A 158 1.55 13.31 -15.36
C GLN A 158 1.49 14.10 -14.03
N ARG A 159 0.30 14.34 -13.48
CA ARG A 159 0.08 15.06 -12.21
C ARG A 159 0.17 14.20 -10.95
N VAL A 160 0.09 12.87 -11.09
CA VAL A 160 0.14 11.91 -9.97
C VAL A 160 1.48 11.18 -9.96
N THR A 161 1.91 10.75 -11.15
CA THR A 161 3.16 10.06 -11.40
C THR A 161 3.97 10.91 -12.38
N PRO A 162 5.00 11.63 -11.92
CA PRO A 162 5.82 12.43 -12.82
C PRO A 162 6.46 11.52 -13.87
N THR A 163 6.47 11.96 -15.13
CA THR A 163 7.00 11.17 -16.25
C THR A 163 8.51 11.32 -16.43
N SER A 164 9.07 12.40 -15.88
CA SER A 164 10.49 12.74 -15.97
C SER A 164 11.00 13.22 -14.61
N PRO A 165 12.32 13.17 -14.37
CA PRO A 165 12.95 13.83 -13.24
C PRO A 165 12.63 15.33 -13.13
N PRO A 166 12.83 15.98 -11.97
CA PRO A 166 12.52 17.39 -11.74
C PRO A 166 13.49 18.36 -12.45
N TYR A 167 13.91 18.05 -13.69
CA TYR A 167 14.94 18.80 -14.44
C TYR A 167 14.70 20.31 -14.48
N ARG A 168 13.43 20.75 -14.60
CA ARG A 168 13.10 22.17 -14.60
C ARG A 168 13.49 22.86 -13.29
N ALA A 169 13.30 22.19 -12.16
CA ALA A 169 13.72 22.70 -10.86
C ALA A 169 15.23 22.52 -10.68
N TRP A 170 15.78 21.36 -11.06
CA TRP A 170 17.19 21.05 -10.83
C TRP A 170 18.15 21.85 -11.70
N PHE A 171 17.73 22.28 -12.89
CA PHE A 171 18.54 23.03 -13.85
C PHE A 171 17.98 24.42 -14.11
N ALA A 172 17.18 24.94 -13.17
CA ALA A 172 16.75 26.33 -13.18
C ALA A 172 17.97 27.26 -13.23
N ASP A 173 17.77 28.42 -13.85
CA ASP A 173 18.79 29.48 -13.95
C ASP A 173 20.14 29.04 -14.56
N GLY A 174 20.09 27.99 -15.40
CA GLY A 174 21.28 27.45 -16.07
C GLY A 174 22.15 26.55 -15.20
N ARG A 175 21.69 26.18 -13.99
CA ARG A 175 22.40 25.24 -13.12
C ARG A 175 22.63 23.91 -13.86
N ARG A 176 23.82 23.32 -13.68
CA ARG A 176 24.23 22.03 -14.27
C ARG A 176 24.60 21.00 -13.21
N GLU A 177 24.30 21.29 -11.96
CA GLU A 177 24.65 20.47 -10.82
C GLU A 177 23.44 19.74 -10.25
N VAL A 178 23.63 18.50 -9.85
CA VAL A 178 22.66 17.69 -9.10
C VAL A 178 23.31 17.28 -7.79
N HIS A 179 22.71 17.68 -6.67
CA HIS A 179 23.22 17.46 -5.32
C HIS A 179 22.47 16.29 -4.65
N LEU A 180 23.19 15.22 -4.35
CA LEU A 180 22.65 13.98 -3.80
C LEU A 180 23.24 13.71 -2.42
N VAL A 181 22.40 13.29 -1.49
CA VAL A 181 22.84 12.73 -0.20
C VAL A 181 22.64 11.23 -0.25
N CYS A 182 23.70 10.45 -0.10
CA CYS A 182 23.63 8.99 -0.05
C CYS A 182 24.02 8.48 1.33
N GLN A 183 23.06 7.83 2.00
CA GLN A 183 23.26 7.21 3.30
C GLN A 183 23.35 5.71 3.12
N VAL A 184 24.44 5.13 3.57
CA VAL A 184 24.69 3.69 3.46
C VAL A 184 24.77 3.10 4.86
N GLN A 185 24.17 1.92 5.03
CA GLN A 185 24.34 1.15 6.26
C GLN A 185 25.82 0.80 6.46
N ASP A 186 26.25 0.76 7.71
CA ASP A 186 27.65 0.63 8.11
C ASP A 186 28.37 -0.57 7.47
N GLU A 187 27.73 -1.75 7.46
CA GLU A 187 28.31 -2.96 6.84
C GLU A 187 28.49 -2.86 5.32
N PHE A 188 27.71 -2.01 4.65
CA PHE A 188 27.76 -1.79 3.21
C PHE A 188 28.61 -0.56 2.82
N PHE A 189 29.04 0.25 3.79
CA PHE A 189 29.65 1.54 3.51
C PHE A 189 30.95 1.43 2.71
N VAL A 190 31.77 0.41 2.97
CA VAL A 190 33.05 0.22 2.27
C VAL A 190 32.84 -0.37 0.88
N SER A 191 31.99 -1.40 0.73
CA SER A 191 31.73 -2.02 -0.57
C SER A 191 31.14 -1.01 -1.56
N TRP A 192 30.22 -0.16 -1.09
CA TRP A 192 29.59 0.88 -1.91
C TRP A 192 30.49 2.07 -2.25
N GLN A 193 31.61 2.28 -1.55
CA GLN A 193 32.65 3.21 -2.03
C GLN A 193 33.25 2.71 -3.35
N GLY A 194 33.56 1.41 -3.42
CA GLY A 194 34.06 0.78 -4.64
C GLY A 194 33.03 0.85 -5.78
N VAL A 195 31.73 0.71 -5.47
CA VAL A 195 30.66 0.92 -6.46
C VAL A 195 30.63 2.37 -6.95
N ALA A 196 30.67 3.35 -6.05
CA ALA A 196 30.69 4.78 -6.44
C ALA A 196 31.86 5.10 -7.38
N GLU A 197 33.06 4.58 -7.08
CA GLU A 197 34.24 4.74 -7.92
C GLU A 197 34.08 4.08 -9.29
N ARG A 198 33.52 2.86 -9.37
CA ARG A 198 33.20 2.19 -10.65
C ARG A 198 32.14 2.93 -11.46
N LEU A 199 31.20 3.60 -10.77
CA LEU A 199 30.24 4.51 -11.39
C LEU A 199 30.88 5.83 -11.84
N GLY A 200 32.20 6.01 -11.75
CA GLY A 200 32.93 7.18 -12.25
C GLY A 200 32.96 8.36 -11.29
N PHE A 201 32.56 8.19 -10.03
CA PHE A 201 32.72 9.23 -9.03
C PHE A 201 34.18 9.34 -8.57
N GLN A 202 34.67 10.57 -8.49
CA GLN A 202 35.98 10.90 -7.96
C GLN A 202 35.85 11.49 -6.56
N LEU A 203 36.59 10.93 -5.59
CA LEU A 203 36.64 11.48 -4.25
C LEU A 203 37.30 12.86 -4.27
N ARG A 204 36.58 13.90 -3.83
CA ARG A 204 37.12 15.28 -3.74
C ARG A 204 37.46 15.68 -2.32
N ARG A 205 36.72 15.19 -1.33
CA ARG A 205 36.93 15.55 0.07
C ARG A 205 36.51 14.43 1.01
N ARG A 206 37.32 14.16 2.03
CA ARG A 206 36.97 13.29 3.17
C ARG A 206 36.68 14.18 4.39
N ARG A 207 35.54 13.96 5.04
CA ARG A 207 35.10 14.67 6.25
C ARG A 207 34.98 13.67 7.40
N GLY A 208 36.12 13.25 7.93
CA GLY A 208 36.20 12.17 8.93
C GLY A 208 36.06 10.77 8.31
N ALA A 209 35.93 9.75 9.16
CA ALA A 209 35.89 8.35 8.74
C ALA A 209 34.57 7.93 8.07
N HIS A 210 33.49 8.70 8.27
CA HIS A 210 32.12 8.27 7.96
C HIS A 210 31.39 9.19 6.97
N ARG A 211 32.09 10.14 6.34
CA ARG A 211 31.51 11.06 5.36
C ARG A 211 32.51 11.45 4.28
N LEU A 212 32.12 11.24 3.02
CA LEU A 212 32.90 11.43 1.82
C LEU A 212 32.12 12.32 0.86
N HIS A 213 32.83 13.18 0.12
CA HIS A 213 32.25 14.00 -0.94
C HIS A 213 32.83 13.56 -2.27
N TYR A 214 31.96 13.00 -3.10
CA TYR A 214 32.28 12.51 -4.43
C TYR A 214 31.74 13.46 -5.49
N VAL A 215 32.44 13.54 -6.64
CA VAL A 215 32.00 14.32 -7.80
C VAL A 215 32.14 13.47 -9.07
N ARG A 216 31.11 13.48 -9.90
CA ARG A 216 31.10 12.90 -11.24
C ARG A 216 30.60 13.95 -12.24
N THR A 217 31.20 14.01 -13.41
CA THR A 217 30.78 14.93 -14.48
C THR A 217 30.56 14.13 -15.76
N ASP A 218 29.36 14.26 -16.33
CA ASP A 218 28.95 13.62 -17.57
C ASP A 218 28.73 14.69 -18.64
N VAL A 219 29.11 14.38 -19.88
CA VAL A 219 28.83 15.23 -21.06
C VAL A 219 28.03 14.41 -22.05
N VAL A 220 26.79 14.83 -22.31
CA VAL A 220 25.87 14.16 -23.25
C VAL A 220 25.34 15.21 -24.21
N ASP A 221 25.50 14.99 -25.52
CA ASP A 221 25.08 15.91 -26.58
C ASP A 221 25.58 17.37 -26.37
N GLY A 222 26.81 17.50 -25.85
CA GLY A 222 27.42 18.79 -25.55
C GLY A 222 26.91 19.47 -24.27
N VAL A 223 25.98 18.86 -23.53
CA VAL A 223 25.49 19.34 -22.24
C VAL A 223 26.24 18.67 -21.11
N THR A 224 26.90 19.48 -20.28
CA THR A 224 27.58 19.01 -19.06
C THR A 224 26.62 18.94 -17.89
N THR A 225 26.63 17.82 -17.16
CA THR A 225 25.95 17.65 -15.87
C THR A 225 26.95 17.17 -14.82
N THR A 226 26.98 17.81 -13.65
CA THR A 226 27.86 17.45 -12.53
C THR A 226 27.05 16.93 -11.35
N PHE A 227 27.33 15.72 -10.91
CA PHE A 227 26.73 15.11 -9.73
C PHE A 227 27.64 15.31 -8.52
N HIS A 228 27.09 15.90 -7.46
CA HIS A 228 27.71 16.04 -6.15
C HIS A 228 27.09 15.02 -5.20
N LEU A 229 27.88 14.10 -4.66
CA LEU A 229 27.39 13.03 -3.80
C LEU A 229 28.00 13.16 -2.39
N ASP A 230 27.18 13.60 -1.44
CA ASP A 230 27.47 13.56 0.00
C ASP A 230 27.20 12.15 0.53
N TYR A 231 28.23 11.31 0.49
CA TYR A 231 28.20 9.90 0.82
C TYR A 231 28.57 9.68 2.29
N ARG A 232 27.68 9.07 3.09
CA ARG A 232 27.87 8.96 4.55
C ARG A 232 27.32 7.68 5.15
N ILE A 233 27.92 7.23 6.25
CA ILE A 233 27.31 6.19 7.08
C ILE A 233 26.00 6.74 7.66
N LYS A 234 24.98 5.90 7.69
CA LYS A 234 23.69 6.22 8.33
C LYS A 234 23.89 6.44 9.84
N ALA A 235 23.86 7.71 10.26
CA ALA A 235 23.99 8.09 11.67
C ALA A 235 22.63 8.20 12.39
N GLU A 236 21.71 9.09 12.01
CA GLU A 236 20.44 9.26 12.76
C GLU A 236 19.16 9.63 11.98
N GLY A 237 19.19 9.71 10.65
CA GLY A 237 17.95 9.97 9.90
C GLY A 237 18.07 9.88 8.39
N ILE A 238 17.45 8.85 7.80
CA ILE A 238 17.39 8.66 6.34
C ILE A 238 16.84 9.90 5.64
N PHE A 239 15.79 10.50 6.21
CA PHE A 239 15.00 11.53 5.55
C PHE A 239 15.38 12.97 5.91
N ALA A 240 16.35 13.19 6.81
CA ALA A 240 16.69 14.52 7.31
C ALA A 240 17.06 15.53 6.21
N ALA A 241 17.60 15.05 5.08
CA ALA A 241 17.98 15.90 3.95
C ALA A 241 16.82 16.21 2.97
N MET A 242 15.63 15.64 3.17
CA MET A 242 14.47 15.91 2.30
C MET A 242 13.97 17.35 2.39
N ASP A 243 14.22 18.01 3.53
CA ASP A 243 13.84 19.40 3.78
C ASP A 243 14.91 20.42 3.36
N ASP A 244 16.12 19.96 3.04
CA ASP A 244 17.22 20.84 2.66
C ASP A 244 17.01 21.34 1.22
N PRO A 245 16.81 22.65 0.97
CA PRO A 245 16.61 23.18 -0.37
C PRO A 245 17.82 22.99 -1.29
N ALA A 246 19.03 22.80 -0.76
CA ALA A 246 20.24 22.59 -1.53
C ALA A 246 20.41 21.13 -2.03
N VAL A 247 19.61 20.19 -1.52
CA VAL A 247 19.68 18.77 -1.88
C VAL A 247 18.65 18.45 -2.95
N ASP A 248 19.04 17.90 -4.09
CA ASP A 248 18.11 17.49 -5.16
C ASP A 248 17.57 16.08 -4.95
N GLY A 249 18.32 15.22 -4.25
CA GLY A 249 17.85 13.88 -3.93
C GLY A 249 18.51 13.22 -2.73
N VAL A 250 17.78 12.27 -2.14
CA VAL A 250 18.20 11.47 -1.00
C VAL A 250 18.18 10.00 -1.40
N ILE A 251 19.28 9.31 -1.13
CA ILE A 251 19.47 7.89 -1.41
C ILE A 251 19.74 7.19 -0.08
N PHE A 252 19.09 6.05 0.14
CA PHE A 252 19.44 5.13 1.21
C PHE A 252 19.69 3.73 0.66
N LEU A 253 20.82 3.15 1.08
CA LEU A 253 21.26 1.80 0.73
C LEU A 253 21.44 1.00 2.03
N GLY A 254 20.64 -0.05 2.21
CA GLY A 254 20.85 -0.97 3.32
C GLY A 254 19.63 -1.79 3.69
N HIS A 255 19.67 -2.43 4.86
CA HIS A 255 18.59 -3.29 5.29
C HIS A 255 17.32 -2.51 5.64
N SER A 256 16.19 -3.15 5.36
CA SER A 256 14.87 -2.69 5.80
C SER A 256 14.62 -2.94 7.29
N ASP A 257 15.52 -3.65 7.96
CA ASP A 257 15.35 -4.20 9.31
C ASP A 257 13.99 -4.89 9.46
N TRP A 258 13.65 -5.78 8.52
CA TRP A 258 12.44 -6.59 8.62
C TRP A 258 11.18 -5.77 8.92
N TRP A 259 10.97 -4.67 8.15
CA TRP A 259 9.89 -3.68 8.31
C TRP A 259 10.22 -2.45 9.15
N ALA A 260 11.16 -2.50 10.10
CA ALA A 260 11.25 -1.43 11.09
C ALA A 260 12.01 -0.17 10.62
N ARG A 261 12.88 -0.27 9.60
CA ARG A 261 13.81 0.82 9.25
C ARG A 261 13.08 2.10 8.86
N VAL A 262 12.21 2.05 7.86
CA VAL A 262 11.52 3.25 7.34
C VAL A 262 10.57 3.85 8.38
N PRO A 263 9.66 3.08 9.03
CA PRO A 263 8.78 3.63 10.06
C PRO A 263 9.53 4.30 11.22
N ARG A 264 10.61 3.70 11.73
CA ARG A 264 11.42 4.30 12.80
C ARG A 264 12.06 5.63 12.36
N ASN A 265 12.53 5.72 11.12
CA ASN A 265 13.13 6.95 10.59
C ASN A 265 12.06 8.02 10.33
N LEU A 266 10.88 7.65 9.81
CA LEU A 266 9.77 8.58 9.63
C LEU A 266 9.26 9.13 10.98
N ALA A 267 9.18 8.29 12.02
CA ALA A 267 8.73 8.71 13.35
C ALA A 267 9.72 9.68 14.05
N ARG A 268 11.01 9.63 13.68
CA ARG A 268 12.05 10.52 14.20
C ARG A 268 12.27 11.75 13.33
N ASP A 269 11.86 11.70 12.07
CA ASP A 269 11.96 12.81 11.14
C ASP A 269 11.04 13.94 11.59
N ARG A 270 11.64 15.08 11.93
CA ARG A 270 10.92 16.30 12.33
C ARG A 270 10.69 17.25 11.15
N GLY A 271 11.10 16.84 9.96
CA GLY A 271 10.91 17.65 8.76
C GLY A 271 9.43 17.92 8.49
N THR A 272 9.18 18.94 7.69
CA THR A 272 7.85 19.34 7.22
C THR A 272 7.75 19.41 5.71
N GLY A 273 8.86 19.20 4.98
CA GLY A 273 8.88 19.16 3.53
C GLY A 273 7.99 18.05 2.98
N ASP A 274 7.27 18.36 1.91
CA ASP A 274 6.38 17.44 1.17
C ASP A 274 7.14 16.64 0.09
N GLY A 275 8.46 16.81 0.01
CA GLY A 275 9.34 16.19 -0.97
C GLY A 275 9.27 16.83 -2.37
N ARG A 276 8.66 18.01 -2.52
CA ARG A 276 8.56 18.70 -3.81
C ARG A 276 9.90 18.78 -4.53
N ASP A 277 9.89 18.37 -5.80
CA ASP A 277 11.03 18.45 -6.71
C ASP A 277 12.28 17.68 -6.20
N LYS A 278 12.09 16.74 -5.26
CA LYS A 278 13.14 15.85 -4.72
C LYS A 278 13.05 14.45 -5.33
N LEU A 279 14.19 13.82 -5.52
CA LEU A 279 14.31 12.39 -5.75
C LEU A 279 14.53 11.66 -4.42
N LEU A 280 13.77 10.61 -4.14
CA LEU A 280 13.97 9.73 -3.00
C LEU A 280 14.22 8.30 -3.52
N VAL A 281 15.41 7.77 -3.28
CA VAL A 281 15.78 6.41 -3.66
C VAL A 281 15.99 5.58 -2.40
N LEU A 282 15.25 4.49 -2.26
CA LEU A 282 15.40 3.56 -1.15
C LEU A 282 15.67 2.15 -1.70
N VAL A 283 16.92 1.71 -1.57
CA VAL A 283 17.36 0.37 -1.94
C VAL A 283 17.48 -0.45 -0.66
N LEU A 284 16.50 -1.34 -0.44
CA LEU A 284 16.36 -2.12 0.78
C LEU A 284 15.52 -3.39 0.55
N CYS A 285 15.63 -4.38 1.43
CA CYS A 285 14.78 -5.57 1.35
C CYS A 285 13.30 -5.18 1.53
N PHE A 286 12.45 -5.37 0.51
CA PHE A 286 11.02 -5.02 0.52
C PHE A 286 10.67 -3.52 0.44
N GLY A 287 11.33 -2.75 -0.43
CA GLY A 287 11.03 -1.34 -0.69
C GLY A 287 9.55 -1.00 -0.88
N LYS A 288 8.86 -1.81 -1.69
CA LYS A 288 7.44 -1.63 -2.06
C LYS A 288 6.51 -1.55 -0.86
N HIS A 289 6.88 -2.18 0.24
CA HIS A 289 6.08 -2.24 1.45
C HIS A 289 5.97 -0.88 2.17
N PHE A 290 6.95 0.00 1.98
CA PHE A 290 6.96 1.32 2.60
C PHE A 290 6.36 2.40 1.72
N PHE A 291 5.91 2.05 0.51
CA PHE A 291 5.46 3.01 -0.48
C PHE A 291 4.35 3.92 0.07
N ASN A 292 3.36 3.36 0.77
CA ASN A 292 2.28 4.16 1.37
C ASN A 292 2.77 5.15 2.42
N ALA A 293 3.58 4.70 3.39
CA ALA A 293 4.11 5.59 4.43
C ALA A 293 4.99 6.71 3.85
N LEU A 294 5.78 6.39 2.81
CA LEU A 294 6.64 7.36 2.13
C LEU A 294 5.83 8.37 1.31
N ARG A 295 4.79 7.93 0.62
CA ARG A 295 3.89 8.80 -0.14
C ARG A 295 3.03 9.67 0.76
N GLU A 296 2.68 9.18 1.95
CA GLU A 296 2.02 9.98 2.97
C GLU A 296 2.94 11.08 3.51
N ARG A 297 4.21 10.77 3.81
CA ARG A 297 5.17 11.77 4.31
C ARG A 297 5.67 12.73 3.22
N PHE A 298 5.97 12.21 2.03
CA PHE A 298 6.58 12.92 0.90
C PHE A 298 5.72 12.78 -0.37
N PRO A 299 4.50 13.32 -0.39
CA PRO A 299 3.54 13.14 -1.48
C PRO A 299 3.99 13.75 -2.82
N ARG A 300 5.07 14.51 -2.85
CA ARG A 300 5.61 15.13 -4.08
C ARG A 300 7.03 14.71 -4.41
N ALA A 301 7.63 13.82 -3.62
CA ALA A 301 8.90 13.21 -3.97
C ALA A 301 8.73 12.24 -5.15
N HIS A 302 9.73 12.21 -6.01
CA HIS A 302 9.92 11.20 -7.02
C HIS A 302 10.54 9.98 -6.34
N LEU A 303 9.74 8.96 -6.04
CA LEU A 303 10.17 7.78 -5.30
C LEU A 303 10.67 6.66 -6.23
N ILE A 304 11.89 6.18 -5.99
CA ILE A 304 12.41 4.92 -6.52
C ILE A 304 12.63 3.96 -5.35
N THR A 305 12.12 2.74 -5.45
CA THR A 305 12.37 1.71 -4.43
C THR A 305 12.26 0.30 -5.01
N THR A 306 12.66 -0.70 -4.26
CA THR A 306 12.73 -2.10 -4.69
C THR A 306 11.37 -2.81 -4.58
N LYS A 307 11.12 -3.80 -5.43
CA LYS A 307 9.92 -4.66 -5.37
C LYS A 307 10.19 -5.80 -4.39
N ASP A 308 11.32 -6.44 -4.55
CA ASP A 308 11.78 -7.61 -3.81
C ASP A 308 13.19 -7.31 -3.28
N PRO A 309 13.74 -8.16 -2.40
CA PRO A 309 15.14 -8.02 -2.00
C PRO A 309 16.06 -8.02 -3.22
N THR A 310 17.16 -7.28 -3.10
CA THR A 310 18.11 -7.02 -4.19
C THR A 310 19.52 -7.12 -3.63
N GLU A 311 20.45 -7.52 -4.47
CA GLU A 311 21.87 -7.59 -4.18
C GLU A 311 22.67 -7.08 -5.38
N ASP A 312 23.96 -6.79 -5.18
CA ASP A 312 24.87 -6.53 -6.30
C ASP A 312 24.92 -7.75 -7.25
N PRO A 313 24.94 -7.56 -8.58
CA PRO A 313 25.20 -6.32 -9.33
C PRO A 313 23.95 -5.52 -9.76
N GLU A 314 22.76 -5.88 -9.30
CA GLU A 314 21.51 -5.26 -9.76
C GLU A 314 21.42 -3.78 -9.34
N ASP A 315 21.82 -3.47 -8.11
CA ASP A 315 21.79 -2.09 -7.58
C ASP A 315 22.77 -1.17 -8.32
N GLU A 316 24.01 -1.63 -8.53
CA GLU A 316 25.02 -0.91 -9.32
C GLU A 316 24.51 -0.58 -10.73
N ALA A 317 23.91 -1.56 -11.41
CA ALA A 317 23.33 -1.34 -12.73
C ALA A 317 22.20 -0.30 -12.71
N MET A 318 21.28 -0.38 -11.73
CA MET A 318 20.23 0.63 -11.59
C MET A 318 20.80 2.04 -11.40
N PHE A 319 21.80 2.23 -10.53
CA PHE A 319 22.43 3.53 -10.34
C PHE A 319 23.16 4.04 -11.58
N ALA A 320 23.83 3.16 -12.32
CA ALA A 320 24.50 3.52 -13.57
C ALA A 320 23.51 4.12 -14.58
N HIS A 321 22.38 3.44 -14.81
CA HIS A 321 21.33 3.90 -15.73
C HIS A 321 20.57 5.11 -15.21
N LEU A 322 20.37 5.21 -13.89
CA LEU A 322 19.81 6.40 -13.26
C LEU A 322 20.68 7.62 -13.57
N LEU A 323 21.97 7.60 -13.24
CA LEU A 323 22.87 8.74 -13.44
C LEU A 323 23.03 9.10 -14.93
N ALA A 324 23.22 8.10 -15.78
CA ALA A 324 23.35 8.31 -17.22
C ALA A 324 22.09 8.93 -17.83
N GLY A 325 20.90 8.42 -17.46
CA GLY A 325 19.65 8.99 -17.94
C GLY A 325 19.34 10.36 -17.35
N LEU A 326 19.72 10.62 -16.09
CA LEU A 326 19.66 11.96 -15.50
C LEU A 326 20.49 12.96 -16.33
N ALA A 327 21.73 12.63 -16.66
CA ALA A 327 22.61 13.47 -17.48
C ALA A 327 22.08 13.67 -18.92
N ALA A 328 21.46 12.64 -19.50
CA ALA A 328 20.90 12.67 -20.84
C ALA A 328 19.49 13.30 -20.94
N GLY A 329 18.92 13.80 -19.84
CA GLY A 329 17.59 14.40 -19.84
C GLY A 329 16.44 13.41 -20.09
N GLN A 330 16.66 12.12 -19.81
CA GLN A 330 15.70 11.05 -20.09
C GLN A 330 14.48 11.06 -19.16
N SER A 331 13.36 10.54 -19.67
CA SER A 331 12.19 10.21 -18.85
C SER A 331 12.46 9.03 -17.91
N TRP A 332 11.64 8.90 -16.86
CA TRP A 332 11.73 7.74 -15.96
C TRP A 332 11.52 6.41 -16.69
N ALA A 333 10.66 6.41 -17.71
CA ALA A 333 10.40 5.22 -18.50
C ALA A 333 11.60 4.82 -19.37
N GLU A 334 12.39 5.78 -19.85
CA GLU A 334 13.63 5.51 -20.59
C GLU A 334 14.72 4.97 -19.67
N ILE A 335 14.91 5.61 -18.50
CA ILE A 335 15.85 5.16 -17.46
C ILE A 335 15.55 3.71 -17.07
N ARG A 336 14.29 3.40 -16.73
CA ARG A 336 13.86 2.04 -16.38
C ARG A 336 14.06 1.05 -17.53
N ARG A 337 13.72 1.43 -18.77
CA ARG A 337 13.93 0.54 -19.93
C ARG A 337 15.41 0.27 -20.19
N ALA A 338 16.29 1.22 -19.91
CA ALA A 338 17.73 1.03 -19.99
C ALA A 338 18.20 0.05 -18.91
N SER A 339 17.78 0.25 -17.66
CA SER A 339 18.14 -0.64 -16.55
C SER A 339 17.66 -2.07 -16.78
N VAL A 340 16.42 -2.29 -17.21
CA VAL A 340 15.87 -3.63 -17.48
C VAL A 340 16.52 -4.32 -18.68
N ARG A 341 16.94 -3.57 -19.70
CA ARG A 341 17.64 -4.14 -20.86
C ARG A 341 19.06 -4.58 -20.52
N ASP A 342 19.67 -3.90 -19.55
CA ASP A 342 20.88 -4.39 -18.91
C ASP A 342 20.51 -5.64 -18.13
N ARG A 343 20.83 -6.81 -18.70
CA ARG A 343 20.44 -8.16 -18.21
C ARG A 343 20.94 -8.47 -16.80
N ARG A 344 21.59 -7.51 -16.14
CA ARG A 344 21.97 -7.49 -14.73
C ARG A 344 20.83 -7.09 -13.80
N THR A 345 19.70 -6.55 -14.31
CA THR A 345 18.53 -6.22 -13.49
C THR A 345 17.34 -7.11 -13.82
N ALA A 346 16.62 -7.55 -12.79
CA ALA A 346 15.43 -8.39 -12.88
C ALA A 346 14.14 -7.58 -12.99
N ASP A 347 14.21 -6.29 -13.36
CA ASP A 347 13.11 -5.34 -13.20
C ASP A 347 12.64 -5.26 -11.74
N ASN A 348 13.59 -5.19 -10.80
CA ASN A 348 13.27 -5.16 -9.36
C ASN A 348 12.97 -3.76 -8.82
N PHE A 349 13.00 -2.71 -9.64
CA PHE A 349 12.77 -1.34 -9.17
C PHE A 349 11.41 -0.79 -9.61
N ILE A 350 10.82 -0.01 -8.72
CA ILE A 350 9.63 0.81 -8.94
C ILE A 350 10.11 2.21 -9.20
N PHE A 351 9.77 2.77 -10.37
CA PHE A 351 10.07 4.15 -10.73
C PHE A 351 8.83 5.05 -10.54
N PRO A 352 9.01 6.38 -10.44
CA PRO A 352 7.90 7.32 -10.25
C PRO A 352 6.81 7.23 -11.33
N GLY A 353 7.16 6.80 -12.55
CA GLY A 353 6.26 6.63 -13.68
C GLY A 353 5.48 5.31 -13.70
N ASP A 354 5.71 4.38 -12.76
CA ASP A 354 5.14 3.01 -12.79
C ASP A 354 3.70 2.95 -12.25
N ALA A 355 2.81 3.82 -12.75
CA ALA A 355 1.46 4.02 -12.23
C ALA A 355 0.65 2.71 -12.06
N GLY A 356 0.79 1.76 -12.99
CA GLY A 356 0.08 0.48 -12.92
C GLY A 356 0.56 -0.46 -11.82
N TYR A 357 1.87 -0.42 -11.51
CA TYR A 357 2.45 -1.18 -10.40
C TYR A 357 2.12 -0.50 -9.08
N VAL A 358 2.33 0.82 -9.01
CA VAL A 358 2.07 1.67 -7.86
C VAL A 358 0.62 1.53 -7.37
N ALA A 359 -0.37 1.66 -8.26
CA ALA A 359 -1.77 1.42 -7.89
C ALA A 359 -2.04 -0.01 -7.37
N GLY A 360 -1.19 -0.98 -7.71
CA GLY A 360 -1.27 -2.37 -7.26
C GLY A 360 -0.63 -2.65 -5.90
N ILE A 361 -0.05 -1.65 -5.24
CA ILE A 361 0.54 -1.74 -3.90
C ILE A 361 0.08 -0.61 -2.95
N GLN A 362 -0.61 0.41 -3.47
CA GLN A 362 -1.06 1.56 -2.69
C GLN A 362 -2.45 1.39 -2.08
N ASP A 363 -2.69 2.12 -0.99
CA ASP A 363 -3.96 2.25 -0.25
C ASP A 363 -4.06 3.73 0.18
N GLU A 364 -4.35 4.61 -0.79
CA GLU A 364 -4.36 6.05 -0.61
C GLU A 364 -5.54 6.52 0.28
N ASP A 365 -6.63 5.76 0.29
CA ASP A 365 -7.79 6.01 1.14
C ASP A 365 -7.87 5.13 2.38
N ARG A 366 -6.74 4.52 2.80
CA ARG A 366 -6.50 3.83 4.09
C ARG A 366 -7.65 2.96 4.57
N ASP A 367 -8.38 2.33 3.68
CA ASP A 367 -9.47 1.45 4.05
C ASP A 367 -9.00 -0.02 4.15
N GLY A 368 -7.70 -0.24 3.91
CA GLY A 368 -7.02 -1.52 3.95
C GLY A 368 -7.17 -2.32 2.66
N ARG A 369 -7.73 -1.73 1.60
CA ARG A 369 -7.78 -2.30 0.26
C ARG A 369 -6.77 -1.59 -0.62
N ILE A 370 -6.24 -2.33 -1.57
CA ILE A 370 -5.32 -1.74 -2.54
C ILE A 370 -6.13 -0.95 -3.57
N ASP A 371 -5.76 0.31 -3.83
CA ASP A 371 -6.49 1.30 -4.64
C ASP A 371 -6.91 0.79 -6.02
N ARG A 372 -6.12 -0.10 -6.63
CA ARG A 372 -6.47 -0.74 -7.90
C ARG A 372 -7.78 -1.54 -7.84
N HIS A 373 -8.25 -1.87 -6.66
CA HIS A 373 -9.53 -2.54 -6.41
C HIS A 373 -10.64 -1.58 -6.01
N ASP A 374 -10.33 -0.31 -5.77
CA ASP A 374 -11.29 0.67 -5.26
C ASP A 374 -11.88 1.50 -6.39
N ARG A 375 -13.21 1.57 -6.41
CA ARG A 375 -13.94 2.52 -7.26
C ARG A 375 -14.14 3.85 -6.56
N PHE A 376 -14.10 3.86 -5.23
CA PHE A 376 -14.33 5.02 -4.38
C PHE A 376 -13.11 5.27 -3.49
N CYS A 377 -12.62 6.51 -3.50
CA CYS A 377 -11.59 6.99 -2.58
C CYS A 377 -12.25 7.60 -1.35
N ASN A 378 -12.25 6.89 -0.23
CA ASN A 378 -12.76 7.43 1.02
C ASN A 378 -11.81 8.49 1.62
N VAL A 379 -12.06 9.74 1.29
CA VAL A 379 -11.37 10.90 1.88
C VAL A 379 -12.04 11.42 3.15
N ALA A 380 -13.15 10.81 3.58
CA ALA A 380 -13.71 11.09 4.89
C ALA A 380 -12.77 10.46 5.93
N GLY A 381 -12.30 11.26 6.88
CA GLY A 381 -11.45 10.75 7.95
C GLY A 381 -12.08 9.52 8.62
N TYR A 382 -11.27 8.54 8.97
CA TYR A 382 -11.74 7.31 9.59
C TYR A 382 -12.18 7.55 11.02
N ARG A 383 -13.08 6.69 11.49
CA ARG A 383 -13.39 6.67 12.91
C ARG A 383 -12.22 6.05 13.67
N ASP A 384 -11.59 6.85 14.53
CA ASP A 384 -10.58 6.35 15.45
C ASP A 384 -11.27 5.56 16.56
N LEU A 385 -10.92 4.29 16.67
CA LEU A 385 -11.40 3.41 17.72
C LEU A 385 -10.27 3.19 18.73
N ALA A 386 -10.53 3.56 19.99
CA ALA A 386 -9.57 3.36 21.07
C ALA A 386 -9.06 1.90 21.09
N PRO A 387 -7.74 1.69 20.92
CA PRO A 387 -7.20 0.36 20.74
C PRO A 387 -7.32 -0.45 22.04
N ALA A 388 -7.81 -1.68 21.92
CA ALA A 388 -7.64 -2.72 22.93
C ALA A 388 -6.19 -3.21 22.90
N THR A 389 -5.59 -3.32 24.09
CA THR A 389 -4.19 -3.75 24.29
C THR A 389 -4.14 -5.04 25.11
N GLY A 390 -2.96 -5.65 25.22
CA GLY A 390 -2.76 -6.87 26.00
C GLY A 390 -3.64 -8.03 25.53
N GLU A 391 -4.28 -8.74 26.46
CA GLU A 391 -5.16 -9.87 26.15
C GLU A 391 -6.46 -9.47 25.44
N ALA A 392 -7.04 -8.32 25.81
CA ALA A 392 -8.28 -7.83 25.23
C ALA A 392 -8.14 -7.59 23.72
N ALA A 393 -6.93 -7.28 23.25
CA ALA A 393 -6.64 -7.10 21.83
C ALA A 393 -6.86 -8.36 20.96
N PHE A 394 -6.95 -9.55 21.58
CA PHE A 394 -7.17 -10.82 20.90
C PHE A 394 -8.62 -11.34 21.04
N VAL A 395 -9.49 -10.56 21.68
CA VAL A 395 -10.89 -10.90 21.87
C VAL A 395 -11.71 -10.14 20.82
N PRO A 396 -12.55 -10.82 20.02
CA PRO A 396 -13.44 -10.11 19.11
C PRO A 396 -14.42 -9.27 19.93
N ASP A 397 -14.59 -8.00 19.56
CA ASP A 397 -15.64 -7.16 20.12
C ASP A 397 -16.99 -7.89 19.96
N PRO A 398 -17.84 -7.90 21.00
CA PRO A 398 -19.13 -8.53 20.88
C PRO A 398 -19.97 -7.80 19.82
N PRO A 399 -20.95 -8.48 19.21
CA PRO A 399 -21.70 -7.93 18.07
C PRO A 399 -22.34 -6.56 18.31
N HIS A 400 -22.59 -6.20 19.59
CA HIS A 400 -23.27 -4.99 20.03
C HIS A 400 -22.36 -3.90 20.60
N LEU A 401 -21.04 -4.13 20.75
CA LEU A 401 -20.13 -3.20 21.46
C LEU A 401 -19.58 -2.08 20.59
N HIS A 402 -19.65 -2.23 19.26
CA HIS A 402 -19.56 -1.07 18.37
C HIS A 402 -20.76 -0.17 18.68
N PRO A 403 -20.59 1.11 19.09
CA PRO A 403 -21.67 1.93 19.69
C PRO A 403 -22.96 2.10 18.86
N ARG A 404 -23.03 1.52 17.66
CA ARG A 404 -24.25 1.14 16.95
C ARG A 404 -23.95 -0.14 16.18
N GLY A 405 -24.25 -1.31 16.74
CA GLY A 405 -24.06 -2.64 16.14
C GLY A 405 -24.84 -2.90 14.82
N VAL A 406 -25.11 -1.85 14.03
CA VAL A 406 -25.82 -1.87 12.75
C VAL A 406 -25.21 -0.89 11.70
N ASP A 407 -24.37 0.10 12.05
CA ASP A 407 -24.10 1.23 11.12
C ASP A 407 -22.63 1.58 10.80
N LEU A 408 -21.63 0.84 11.30
CA LEU A 408 -20.25 1.07 10.84
C LEU A 408 -19.99 0.29 9.56
N ALA A 409 -20.11 0.98 8.42
CA ALA A 409 -19.67 0.43 7.15
C ALA A 409 -18.16 0.12 7.26
N PRO A 410 -17.69 -1.06 6.82
CA PRO A 410 -16.26 -1.41 6.85
C PRO A 410 -15.33 -0.34 6.26
N ARG A 411 -15.84 0.46 5.30
CA ARG A 411 -15.14 1.57 4.65
C ARG A 411 -14.90 2.79 5.56
N GLU A 412 -15.59 2.90 6.70
CA GLU A 412 -15.39 4.01 7.66
C GLU A 412 -14.27 3.75 8.68
N LEU A 413 -13.68 2.55 8.66
CA LEU A 413 -12.62 2.13 9.57
C LEU A 413 -11.26 2.27 8.92
N ASP A 414 -10.26 2.71 9.69
CA ASP A 414 -8.87 2.74 9.23
C ASP A 414 -8.39 1.30 9.01
N GLY A 415 -8.10 0.95 7.77
CA GLY A 415 -7.59 -0.35 7.35
C GLY A 415 -6.09 -0.41 7.15
N ALA A 416 -5.34 0.66 7.46
CA ALA A 416 -3.88 0.65 7.42
C ALA A 416 -3.29 -0.50 8.25
N LYS A 417 -3.95 -0.87 9.36
CA LYS A 417 -3.55 -2.02 10.19
C LYS A 417 -3.67 -3.37 9.47
N VAL A 418 -4.72 -3.53 8.66
CA VAL A 418 -4.97 -4.72 7.84
C VAL A 418 -3.93 -4.81 6.73
N LEU A 419 -3.65 -3.68 6.08
CA LEU A 419 -2.60 -3.58 5.08
C LEU A 419 -1.23 -3.96 5.66
N GLU A 420 -0.83 -3.34 6.77
CA GLU A 420 0.46 -3.63 7.42
C GLU A 420 0.59 -5.12 7.78
N ALA A 421 -0.46 -5.72 8.33
CA ALA A 421 -0.45 -7.14 8.66
C ALA A 421 -0.33 -8.04 7.42
N ALA A 422 -0.96 -7.70 6.30
CA ALA A 422 -0.83 -8.42 5.03
C ALA A 422 0.60 -8.30 4.46
N LEU A 423 1.19 -7.11 4.52
CA LEU A 423 2.55 -6.88 4.04
C LEU A 423 3.61 -7.53 4.95
N MET A 424 3.34 -7.68 6.25
CA MET A 424 4.15 -8.48 7.16
C MET A 424 4.20 -9.95 6.73
N VAL A 425 3.06 -10.56 6.37
CA VAL A 425 3.02 -11.95 5.86
C VAL A 425 3.89 -12.11 4.60
N ASN A 426 3.83 -11.14 3.68
CA ASN A 426 4.69 -11.14 2.49
C ASN A 426 6.18 -11.01 2.85
N SER A 427 6.52 -10.15 3.80
CA SER A 427 7.90 -9.97 4.25
C SER A 427 8.48 -11.26 4.84
N LEU A 428 7.71 -11.94 5.68
CA LEU A 428 8.08 -13.23 6.27
C LEU A 428 8.26 -14.35 5.24
N SER A 429 7.77 -14.19 4.01
CA SER A 429 7.81 -15.27 3.03
C SER A 429 9.19 -15.47 2.39
N TYR A 430 10.04 -14.45 2.42
CA TYR A 430 11.33 -14.46 1.74
C TYR A 430 12.40 -15.32 2.45
N ASP A 431 12.51 -15.22 3.79
CA ASP A 431 13.45 -16.06 4.56
C ASP A 431 12.72 -17.06 5.46
N ASN A 432 11.74 -17.76 4.90
CA ASN A 432 11.09 -18.89 5.56
C ASN A 432 11.09 -20.13 4.67
N GLN A 433 11.56 -21.26 5.21
CA GLN A 433 11.70 -22.50 4.44
C GLN A 433 10.40 -22.94 3.75
N PHE A 434 9.25 -22.68 4.37
CA PHE A 434 7.96 -23.18 3.92
C PHE A 434 7.18 -22.13 3.13
N LEU A 435 7.15 -20.89 3.61
CA LEU A 435 6.46 -19.82 2.88
C LEU A 435 7.14 -19.52 1.55
N ASP A 436 8.46 -19.71 1.42
CA ASP A 436 9.15 -19.61 0.13
C ASP A 436 8.61 -20.62 -0.91
N GLN A 437 8.03 -21.75 -0.49
CA GLN A 437 7.44 -22.72 -1.44
C GLN A 437 6.07 -22.30 -1.96
N VAL A 438 5.30 -21.53 -1.18
CA VAL A 438 3.86 -21.30 -1.44
C VAL A 438 3.48 -19.83 -1.59
N ASN A 439 4.36 -18.91 -1.18
CA ASN A 439 4.17 -17.47 -1.21
C ASN A 439 5.45 -16.69 -1.58
N GLN A 440 6.39 -17.30 -2.33
CA GLN A 440 7.61 -16.64 -2.81
C GLN A 440 7.35 -15.29 -3.49
N ASP A 441 6.33 -15.24 -4.37
CA ASP A 441 5.98 -14.01 -5.10
C ASP A 441 5.20 -12.99 -4.24
N GLN A 442 5.12 -13.18 -2.93
CA GLN A 442 4.49 -12.24 -1.99
C GLN A 442 3.05 -11.90 -2.41
N ARG A 443 2.24 -12.94 -2.58
CA ARG A 443 0.95 -12.88 -3.27
C ARG A 443 -0.19 -12.40 -2.37
N VAL A 444 0.06 -12.12 -1.09
CA VAL A 444 -0.96 -11.64 -0.15
C VAL A 444 -1.30 -10.19 -0.46
N VAL A 445 -2.59 -9.93 -0.66
CA VAL A 445 -3.15 -8.62 -0.97
C VAL A 445 -4.21 -8.28 0.08
N ALA A 446 -4.04 -7.12 0.72
CA ALA A 446 -5.01 -6.62 1.68
C ALA A 446 -6.35 -6.31 1.00
N ALA A 447 -7.43 -6.71 1.65
CA ALA A 447 -8.82 -6.57 1.20
C ALA A 447 -9.69 -5.84 2.25
N GLY A 448 -9.04 -5.11 3.16
CA GLY A 448 -9.65 -4.26 4.17
C GLY A 448 -10.48 -5.01 5.20
N TRP A 449 -11.44 -4.30 5.77
CA TRP A 449 -12.37 -4.84 6.74
C TRP A 449 -13.55 -5.58 6.09
N HIS A 450 -14.08 -6.58 6.79
CA HIS A 450 -15.31 -7.27 6.41
C HIS A 450 -16.27 -7.45 7.60
N VAL A 451 -17.57 -7.49 7.29
CA VAL A 451 -18.60 -7.87 8.27
C VAL A 451 -18.60 -9.40 8.38
N PRO A 452 -18.32 -9.98 9.58
CA PRO A 452 -18.35 -11.43 9.76
C PRO A 452 -19.78 -11.96 9.67
N ALA A 453 -19.94 -13.23 9.28
CA ALA A 453 -21.24 -13.89 9.34
C ALA A 453 -21.70 -14.04 10.81
N PRO A 454 -23.00 -14.16 11.09
CA PRO A 454 -23.48 -14.51 12.43
C PRO A 454 -22.77 -15.78 12.95
N GLY A 455 -22.22 -15.71 14.17
CA GLY A 455 -21.44 -16.80 14.77
C GLY A 455 -19.99 -16.93 14.30
N ASP A 456 -19.54 -16.16 13.31
CA ASP A 456 -18.14 -16.15 12.88
C ASP A 456 -17.29 -15.26 13.80
N PHE A 457 -16.38 -15.89 14.54
CA PHE A 457 -15.45 -15.22 15.45
C PHE A 457 -14.02 -15.20 14.93
N ARG A 458 -13.77 -15.66 13.69
CA ARG A 458 -12.44 -15.60 13.10
C ARG A 458 -12.04 -14.14 12.85
N CYS A 459 -10.76 -13.87 12.97
CA CYS A 459 -10.24 -12.56 12.66
C CYS A 459 -10.12 -12.40 11.14
N THR A 460 -9.53 -13.38 10.45
CA THR A 460 -9.25 -13.25 9.02
C THR A 460 -10.21 -14.03 8.15
N ARG A 461 -10.39 -13.51 6.93
CA ARG A 461 -10.92 -14.26 5.79
C ARG A 461 -9.86 -14.21 4.69
N ILE A 462 -9.36 -15.39 4.35
CA ILE A 462 -8.30 -15.60 3.36
C ILE A 462 -8.86 -16.36 2.18
N THR A 463 -8.77 -15.80 0.98
CA THR A 463 -9.36 -16.39 -0.23
C THR A 463 -8.41 -16.32 -1.40
N ARG A 464 -8.40 -17.36 -2.23
CA ARG A 464 -7.66 -17.34 -3.50
C ARG A 464 -8.40 -16.45 -4.51
N ALA A 465 -7.66 -15.65 -5.25
CA ALA A 465 -8.17 -14.87 -6.36
C ALA A 465 -7.13 -14.78 -7.49
N ARG A 466 -7.46 -14.04 -8.56
CA ARG A 466 -6.51 -13.74 -9.65
C ARG A 466 -6.45 -12.22 -9.89
N ARG A 467 -5.26 -11.72 -10.22
CA ARG A 467 -4.97 -10.35 -10.65
C ARG A 467 -4.16 -10.39 -11.92
N ASP A 468 -4.68 -9.80 -13.00
CA ASP A 468 -4.02 -9.77 -14.33
C ASP A 468 -3.55 -11.17 -14.78
N GLY A 469 -4.38 -12.18 -14.53
CA GLY A 469 -4.05 -13.57 -14.84
C GLY A 469 -3.10 -14.25 -13.83
N ARG A 470 -2.53 -13.54 -12.85
CA ARG A 470 -1.66 -14.12 -11.81
C ARG A 470 -2.45 -14.50 -10.54
N PRO A 471 -2.11 -15.60 -9.85
CA PRO A 471 -2.75 -15.95 -8.58
C PRO A 471 -2.40 -14.94 -7.49
N ILE A 472 -3.38 -14.57 -6.68
CA ILE A 472 -3.22 -13.76 -5.46
C ILE A 472 -3.98 -14.39 -4.29
N VAL A 473 -3.63 -14.00 -3.08
CA VAL A 473 -4.31 -14.37 -1.84
C VAL A 473 -4.90 -13.10 -1.23
N ARG A 474 -6.23 -12.98 -1.24
CA ARG A 474 -6.92 -11.83 -0.62
C ARG A 474 -7.09 -12.07 0.86
N LEU A 475 -6.62 -11.12 1.67
CA LEU A 475 -6.70 -11.16 3.12
C LEU A 475 -7.54 -9.98 3.62
N SER A 476 -8.62 -10.28 4.34
CA SER A 476 -9.45 -9.26 5.00
C SER A 476 -9.62 -9.59 6.47
N CYS A 477 -9.81 -8.57 7.30
CA CYS A 477 -10.02 -8.73 8.74
C CYS A 477 -11.45 -8.40 9.14
N SER A 478 -11.96 -9.10 10.14
CA SER A 478 -13.30 -8.88 10.68
C SER A 478 -13.35 -7.56 11.44
N ILE A 479 -14.41 -6.77 11.25
CA ILE A 479 -14.63 -5.52 11.99
C ILE A 479 -14.68 -5.72 13.51
N ARG A 480 -14.89 -6.95 13.99
CA ARG A 480 -14.83 -7.28 15.43
C ARG A 480 -13.44 -7.12 16.03
N TYR A 481 -12.41 -7.04 15.18
CA TYR A 481 -11.03 -6.84 15.60
C TYR A 481 -10.52 -5.43 15.24
N ALA A 482 -11.40 -4.49 14.86
CA ALA A 482 -11.01 -3.13 14.49
C ALA A 482 -10.29 -2.39 15.65
N ARG A 483 -10.66 -2.72 16.89
CA ARG A 483 -10.00 -2.21 18.10
C ARG A 483 -8.69 -2.92 18.43
N ALA A 484 -8.34 -4.03 17.81
CA ALA A 484 -7.07 -4.69 18.11
C ALA A 484 -5.90 -3.70 17.87
N ALA A 485 -5.00 -3.61 18.84
CA ALA A 485 -3.72 -2.95 18.61
C ALA A 485 -2.96 -3.65 17.47
N GLN A 486 -2.17 -2.89 16.72
CA GLN A 486 -1.40 -3.41 15.58
C GLN A 486 -0.64 -4.71 15.89
N PRO A 487 0.07 -4.86 17.02
CA PRO A 487 0.85 -6.07 17.29
C PRO A 487 -0.03 -7.30 17.45
N ALA A 488 -1.21 -7.15 18.07
CA ALA A 488 -2.16 -8.24 18.23
C ALA A 488 -2.78 -8.66 16.88
N LEU A 489 -3.17 -7.68 16.05
CA LEU A 489 -3.71 -7.96 14.72
C LEU A 489 -2.66 -8.65 13.84
N THR A 490 -1.43 -8.15 13.82
CA THR A 490 -0.31 -8.78 13.11
C THR A 490 -0.08 -10.22 13.58
N ALA A 491 -0.05 -10.48 14.89
CA ALA A 491 0.11 -11.83 15.43
C ALA A 491 -1.00 -12.79 14.99
N ILE A 492 -2.27 -12.36 15.05
CA ILE A 492 -3.41 -13.16 14.60
C ILE A 492 -3.32 -13.44 13.09
N VAL A 493 -3.10 -12.39 12.29
CA VAL A 493 -3.05 -12.46 10.83
C VAL A 493 -1.91 -13.37 10.36
N VAL A 494 -0.71 -13.21 10.92
CA VAL A 494 0.45 -14.04 10.58
C VAL A 494 0.18 -15.51 10.89
N TYR A 495 -0.41 -15.81 12.06
CA TYR A 495 -0.74 -17.18 12.41
C TYR A 495 -1.81 -17.78 11.49
N GLU A 496 -2.94 -17.10 11.29
CA GLU A 496 -4.04 -17.61 10.46
C GLU A 496 -3.64 -17.72 8.97
N ALA A 497 -2.82 -16.79 8.46
CA ALA A 497 -2.24 -16.87 7.12
C ALA A 497 -1.28 -18.04 6.97
N TRP A 498 -0.43 -18.29 7.97
CA TRP A 498 0.41 -19.48 7.98
C TRP A 498 -0.42 -20.77 7.94
N GLN A 499 -1.49 -20.89 8.74
CA GLN A 499 -2.36 -22.07 8.70
C GLN A 499 -2.96 -22.29 7.29
N PHE A 500 -3.35 -21.20 6.63
CA PHE A 500 -3.83 -21.26 5.23
C PHE A 500 -2.74 -21.77 4.28
N PHE A 501 -1.49 -21.28 4.40
CA PHE A 501 -0.38 -21.68 3.54
C PHE A 501 0.18 -23.08 3.83
N ALA A 502 0.24 -23.49 5.10
CA ALA A 502 0.69 -24.81 5.52
C ALA A 502 -0.16 -25.93 4.89
N ALA A 503 -1.47 -25.70 4.74
CA ALA A 503 -2.39 -26.62 4.07
C ALA A 503 -2.15 -26.76 2.55
N GLN A 504 -1.22 -25.98 1.98
CA GLN A 504 -0.91 -25.94 0.55
C GLN A 504 0.50 -26.44 0.23
N LEU A 505 1.26 -26.83 1.25
CA LEU A 505 2.60 -27.37 1.06
C LEU A 505 2.53 -28.69 0.27
N GLU A 506 3.46 -28.86 -0.66
CA GLU A 506 3.59 -30.12 -1.42
C GLU A 506 3.86 -31.30 -0.49
N THR A 507 4.68 -31.07 0.54
CA THR A 507 4.89 -32.01 1.64
C THR A 507 4.27 -31.41 2.91
N PRO A 508 3.06 -31.85 3.30
CA PRO A 508 2.41 -31.36 4.50
C PRO A 508 3.29 -31.54 5.74
N LEU A 509 3.28 -30.54 6.62
CA LEU A 509 3.81 -30.68 7.96
C LEU A 509 2.81 -31.45 8.82
N ASP A 510 3.31 -32.19 9.81
CA ASP A 510 2.40 -32.69 10.84
C ASP A 510 1.78 -31.51 11.61
N PRO A 511 0.57 -31.68 12.19
CA PRO A 511 -0.14 -30.56 12.79
C PRO A 511 0.63 -29.83 13.90
N ILE A 512 1.46 -30.53 14.68
CA ILE A 512 2.25 -29.91 15.75
C ILE A 512 3.35 -29.05 15.14
N ASP A 513 4.08 -29.58 14.16
CA ASP A 513 5.13 -28.83 13.45
C ASP A 513 4.56 -27.59 12.76
N ALA A 514 3.38 -27.70 12.14
CA ALA A 514 2.67 -26.55 11.59
C ALA A 514 2.31 -25.54 12.68
N ALA A 515 1.78 -25.95 13.84
CA ALA A 515 1.47 -25.01 14.93
C ALA A 515 2.72 -24.30 15.49
N LEU A 516 3.84 -25.02 15.63
CA LEU A 516 5.11 -24.47 16.12
C LEU A 516 5.74 -23.49 15.13
N MET A 517 5.67 -23.77 13.83
CA MET A 517 6.09 -22.83 12.80
C MET A 517 5.25 -21.54 12.86
N GLY A 518 3.93 -21.65 13.03
CA GLY A 518 3.07 -20.48 13.21
C GLY A 518 3.45 -19.65 14.44
N LEU A 519 3.79 -20.30 15.55
CA LEU A 519 4.27 -19.63 16.76
C LEU A 519 5.59 -18.88 16.53
N MET A 520 6.53 -19.48 15.78
CA MET A 520 7.81 -18.86 15.42
C MET A 520 7.63 -17.64 14.51
N LEU A 521 6.76 -17.74 13.50
CA LEU A 521 6.44 -16.61 12.63
C LEU A 521 5.85 -15.44 13.41
N VAL A 522 4.94 -15.71 14.36
CA VAL A 522 4.39 -14.67 15.24
C VAL A 522 5.47 -14.05 16.13
N ALA A 523 6.33 -14.87 16.74
CA ALA A 523 7.45 -14.39 17.56
C ALA A 523 8.36 -13.43 16.76
N HIS A 524 8.74 -13.87 15.55
CA HIS A 524 9.62 -13.12 14.66
C HIS A 524 8.97 -11.81 14.18
N ALA A 525 7.72 -11.87 13.71
CA ALA A 525 6.97 -10.68 13.25
C ALA A 525 6.86 -9.60 14.33
N LEU A 526 6.58 -10.00 15.59
CA LEU A 526 6.40 -9.07 16.70
C LEU A 526 7.70 -8.33 17.07
N VAL A 527 8.84 -9.01 17.04
CA VAL A 527 10.15 -8.41 17.34
C VAL A 527 10.65 -7.56 16.18
N ASN A 528 10.52 -8.07 14.96
CA ASN A 528 11.04 -7.42 13.77
C ASN A 528 10.34 -6.09 13.46
N ALA A 529 9.01 -6.05 13.57
CA ALA A 529 8.26 -4.81 13.46
C ALA A 529 8.58 -3.82 14.59
N ASN A 530 9.33 -4.25 15.62
CA ASN A 530 9.73 -3.47 16.77
C ASN A 530 8.54 -2.85 17.51
N TYR A 531 7.48 -3.63 17.66
CA TYR A 531 6.33 -3.19 18.41
C TYR A 531 6.69 -2.98 19.89
N GLY A 532 6.13 -1.94 20.49
CA GLY A 532 6.15 -1.78 21.95
C GLY A 532 5.48 -2.97 22.63
N GLU A 533 6.03 -3.41 23.75
CA GLU A 533 5.48 -4.52 24.55
C GLU A 533 5.29 -5.85 23.78
N HIS A 534 6.05 -6.09 22.71
CA HIS A 534 5.95 -7.30 21.89
C HIS A 534 5.94 -8.61 22.71
N ALA A 535 6.70 -8.68 23.80
CA ALA A 535 6.70 -9.83 24.71
C ALA A 535 5.36 -10.04 25.44
N ALA A 536 4.64 -8.96 25.77
CA ALA A 536 3.32 -9.04 26.39
C ALA A 536 2.26 -9.51 25.37
N TYR A 537 2.30 -8.98 24.14
CA TYR A 537 1.43 -9.45 23.05
C TYR A 537 1.69 -10.91 22.70
N PHE A 538 2.95 -11.35 22.66
CA PHE A 538 3.27 -12.75 22.43
C PHE A 538 2.69 -13.68 23.53
N ARG A 539 2.83 -13.29 24.81
CA ARG A 539 2.22 -14.05 25.91
C ARG A 539 0.70 -14.10 25.83
N ALA A 540 0.06 -12.99 25.48
CA ALA A 540 -1.38 -12.93 25.28
C ALA A 540 -1.83 -13.82 24.10
N PHE A 541 -1.09 -13.80 22.99
CA PHE A 541 -1.31 -14.71 21.85
C PHE A 541 -1.21 -16.17 22.27
N VAL A 542 -0.10 -16.57 22.94
CA VAL A 542 0.12 -17.94 23.44
C VAL A 542 -1.05 -18.42 24.29
N ARG A 543 -1.52 -17.58 25.22
CA ARG A 543 -2.67 -17.92 26.07
C ARG A 543 -3.97 -18.04 25.26
N ARG A 544 -4.25 -17.07 24.39
CA ARG A 544 -5.50 -17.01 23.62
C ARG A 544 -5.64 -18.18 22.65
N TYR A 545 -4.54 -18.56 21.99
CA TYR A 545 -4.47 -19.68 21.07
C TYR A 545 -4.16 -21.01 21.79
N GLY A 546 -4.18 -21.02 23.12
CA GLY A 546 -4.11 -22.25 23.93
C GLY A 546 -2.77 -23.00 23.88
N PHE A 547 -1.72 -22.37 23.34
CA PHE A 547 -0.35 -22.88 23.40
C PHE A 547 0.10 -23.09 24.85
N PRO A 548 1.09 -23.96 25.10
CA PRO A 548 1.66 -24.14 26.42
C PRO A 548 2.16 -22.81 27.01
N SER A 549 1.62 -22.40 28.16
CA SER A 549 1.83 -21.08 28.78
C SER A 549 3.26 -20.77 29.23
N ARG A 550 4.19 -21.73 29.10
CA ARG A 550 5.61 -21.62 29.48
C ARG A 550 6.55 -21.50 28.27
N LEU A 551 6.11 -20.94 27.14
CA LEU A 551 7.01 -20.64 26.01
C LEU A 551 7.35 -19.15 26.02
N PRO A 552 8.48 -18.71 26.61
CA PRO A 552 8.90 -17.31 26.53
C PRO A 552 9.26 -16.94 25.09
N LEU A 553 8.93 -15.72 24.69
CA LEU A 553 9.28 -15.18 23.37
C LEU A 553 10.77 -15.37 23.04
N ALA A 554 11.66 -14.97 23.96
CA ALA A 554 13.11 -15.11 23.80
C ALA A 554 13.57 -16.58 23.64
N ARG A 555 12.80 -17.56 24.14
CA ARG A 555 13.13 -18.98 23.89
C ARG A 555 12.80 -19.38 22.46
N VAL A 556 11.63 -18.97 21.96
CA VAL A 556 11.20 -19.26 20.58
C VAL A 556 12.14 -18.60 19.58
N LEU A 557 12.49 -17.33 19.79
CA LEU A 557 13.40 -16.59 18.90
C LEU A 557 14.80 -17.20 18.83
N ARG A 558 15.35 -17.67 19.96
CA ARG A 558 16.66 -18.36 19.94
C ARG A 558 16.71 -19.55 18.98
N HIS A 559 15.60 -20.27 18.81
CA HIS A 559 15.54 -21.39 17.86
C HIS A 559 15.44 -20.92 16.41
N VAL A 560 14.76 -19.79 16.18
CA VAL A 560 14.68 -19.14 14.86
C VAL A 560 16.07 -18.60 14.46
N GLU A 561 16.72 -17.85 15.34
CA GLU A 561 18.04 -17.23 15.11
C GLU A 561 19.16 -18.28 14.92
N ALA A 562 19.04 -19.45 15.54
CA ALA A 562 19.98 -20.55 15.37
C ALA A 562 19.84 -21.27 14.00
N ASP A 563 18.76 -20.99 13.27
CA ASP A 563 18.50 -21.50 11.93
C ASP A 563 19.00 -20.47 10.89
N HIS A 564 20.31 -20.24 10.84
CA HIS A 564 20.96 -19.24 9.96
C HIS A 564 20.63 -19.36 8.46
N ALA A 565 20.03 -20.47 8.03
CA ALA A 565 19.59 -20.66 6.65
C ALA A 565 18.21 -20.03 6.38
N TRP A 566 17.42 -19.78 7.42
CA TRP A 566 16.04 -19.29 7.34
C TRP A 566 15.75 -18.36 8.51
N GLU A 567 15.91 -17.05 8.30
CA GLU A 567 15.85 -16.05 9.37
C GLU A 567 14.50 -16.00 10.10
N SER A 568 13.42 -16.47 9.47
CA SER A 568 12.08 -16.57 10.11
C SER A 568 11.69 -18.01 10.48
N GLY A 569 12.60 -18.97 10.32
CA GLY A 569 12.53 -20.34 10.81
C GLY A 569 12.30 -21.42 9.73
N GLY A 570 12.77 -22.64 10.02
CA GLY A 570 12.59 -23.82 9.21
C GLY A 570 12.52 -25.12 10.03
N ARG A 571 12.69 -26.27 9.37
CA ARG A 571 12.64 -27.61 10.00
C ARG A 571 13.62 -27.75 11.17
N LYS A 572 14.80 -27.13 11.08
CA LYS A 572 15.81 -27.20 12.15
C LYS A 572 15.31 -26.48 13.39
N ALA A 573 14.81 -25.25 13.24
CA ALA A 573 14.19 -24.51 14.33
C ALA A 573 13.01 -25.29 14.95
N ILE A 574 12.10 -25.81 14.13
CA ILE A 574 10.92 -26.59 14.59
C ILE A 574 11.34 -27.79 15.42
N ARG A 575 12.27 -28.61 14.93
CA ARG A 575 12.76 -29.80 15.66
C ARG A 575 13.37 -29.43 17.00
N ALA A 576 14.17 -28.35 17.03
CA ALA A 576 14.80 -27.88 18.26
C ALA A 576 13.74 -27.42 19.30
N LEU A 577 12.75 -26.62 18.88
CA LEU A 577 11.68 -26.19 19.78
C LEU A 577 10.82 -27.38 20.25
N ARG A 578 10.49 -28.30 19.34
CA ARG A 578 9.67 -29.49 19.64
C ARG A 578 10.34 -30.41 20.66
N ALA A 579 11.65 -30.60 20.56
CA ALA A 579 12.43 -31.42 21.48
C ALA A 579 12.39 -30.91 22.94
N GLU A 580 12.04 -29.65 23.15
CA GLU A 580 11.93 -29.04 24.49
C GLU A 580 10.53 -29.17 25.10
N LEU A 581 9.55 -29.59 24.30
CA LEU A 581 8.18 -29.76 24.77
C LEU A 581 8.06 -31.09 25.50
N THR A 582 7.55 -31.02 26.73
CA THR A 582 7.19 -32.22 27.49
C THR A 582 6.06 -33.00 26.79
N PRO A 583 5.92 -34.32 27.01
CA PRO A 583 4.81 -35.09 26.48
C PRO A 583 3.43 -34.49 26.78
N LEU A 584 3.26 -33.90 27.97
CA LEU A 584 2.02 -33.21 28.36
C LEU A 584 1.74 -31.97 27.50
N GLN A 585 2.77 -31.19 27.15
CA GLN A 585 2.63 -30.02 26.29
C GLN A 585 2.30 -30.43 24.85
N ILE A 586 2.92 -31.49 24.35
CA ILE A 586 2.60 -32.08 23.04
C ILE A 586 1.15 -32.59 23.01
N ALA A 587 0.71 -33.32 24.04
CA ALA A 587 -0.67 -33.79 24.15
C ALA A 587 -1.69 -32.64 24.24
N ARG A 588 -1.33 -31.53 24.88
CA ARG A 588 -2.16 -30.31 24.91
C ARG A 588 -2.26 -29.66 23.53
N LEU A 589 -1.15 -29.51 22.82
CA LEU A 589 -1.16 -29.00 21.44
C LEU A 589 -1.98 -29.90 20.52
N THR A 590 -1.82 -31.21 20.64
CA THR A 590 -2.60 -32.19 19.86
C THR A 590 -4.11 -32.00 20.08
N ARG A 591 -4.55 -31.89 21.34
CA ARG A 591 -5.97 -31.63 21.66
C ARG A 591 -6.48 -30.29 21.12
N LEU A 592 -5.66 -29.24 21.17
CA LEU A 592 -5.99 -27.92 20.61
C LEU A 592 -6.24 -27.98 19.09
N LEU A 593 -5.48 -28.81 18.38
CA LEU A 593 -5.54 -28.89 16.91
C LEU A 593 -6.65 -29.81 16.39
N HIS A 594 -7.23 -30.66 17.26
CA HIS A 594 -8.26 -31.64 16.90
C HIS A 594 -9.62 -31.40 17.57
N GLY A 595 -9.72 -30.45 18.50
CA GLY A 595 -10.96 -30.02 19.14
C GLY A 595 -11.40 -28.66 18.60
#